data_AF-A0A026WBX4-F1
#
_entry.id   AF-A0A026WBX4-F1
#
_cell.length_a   1.000
_cell.length_b   1.000
_cell.length_c   1.000
_cell.angle_alpha   90.00
_cell.angle_beta   90.00
_cell.angle_gamma   90.00
#
_symmetry.space_group_name_H-M   'P 1'
#
loop_
_entity.id
_entity.type
_entity.pdbx_description
1 polymer ?
#
loop_
_entity_poly.entity_id
_entity_poly.type
_entity_poly.pdbx_seq_one_letter_code
_entity_poly.pdbx_strand_id
1 'polypeptide(L)'
;MKILEKNDKIWYSNNDYSTYTGLAGIAYIFYHYGKYYNNSAYVTKAMELLEKCIAEFKSRHEITFLTGIVGPLSLTAIMLHSQQKEEQANQLILRYT
;
A
#
# COMPACT_ATOMS: atom_id res chain seq x y z
N MET A 1 -15.14 4.74 -8.08
CA MET A 1 -14.85 4.03 -6.82
C MET A 1 -15.60 2.71 -6.70
N LYS A 2 -16.94 2.73 -6.86
CA LYS A 2 -17.82 1.55 -6.68
C LYS A 2 -17.43 0.23 -7.37
N ILE A 3 -16.76 0.28 -8.53
CA ILE A 3 -16.37 -0.95 -9.25
C ILE A 3 -15.25 -1.68 -8.52
N LEU A 4 -14.20 -0.95 -8.10
CA LEU A 4 -13.11 -1.54 -7.34
C LEU A 4 -13.64 -2.06 -6.01
N GLU A 5 -14.39 -1.25 -5.26
CA GLU A 5 -14.85 -1.58 -3.90
C GLU A 5 -15.95 -2.63 -3.80
N LYS A 6 -16.44 -3.17 -4.93
CA LYS A 6 -17.56 -4.13 -4.95
C LYS A 6 -17.32 -5.34 -4.03
N ASN A 7 -16.07 -5.75 -3.86
CA ASN A 7 -15.67 -6.95 -3.13
C ASN A 7 -14.76 -6.62 -1.93
N ASP A 8 -14.87 -5.42 -1.36
CA ASP A 8 -14.01 -4.94 -0.27
C ASP A 8 -13.89 -5.91 0.91
N LYS A 9 -15.00 -6.56 1.29
CA LYS A 9 -15.03 -7.57 2.36
C LYS A 9 -14.05 -8.72 2.15
N ILE A 10 -13.85 -9.14 0.90
CA ILE A 10 -12.93 -10.25 0.55
C ILE A 10 -11.47 -9.83 0.75
N TRP A 11 -11.17 -8.55 0.50
CA TRP A 11 -9.80 -8.04 0.64
C TRP A 11 -9.31 -8.08 2.08
N TYR A 12 -10.21 -7.81 3.02
CA TYR A 12 -9.89 -7.76 4.44
C TYR A 12 -10.00 -9.13 5.13
N SER A 13 -10.58 -10.16 4.52
CA SER A 13 -10.88 -11.43 5.20
C SER A 13 -9.66 -12.33 5.45
N ASN A 14 -8.58 -12.16 4.69
CA ASN A 14 -7.48 -13.14 4.66
C ASN A 14 -6.27 -12.75 5.51
N ASN A 15 -6.26 -11.56 6.13
CA ASN A 15 -5.09 -11.00 6.83
C ASN A 15 -3.79 -11.10 6.01
N ASP A 16 -3.89 -11.05 4.69
CA ASP A 16 -2.76 -11.07 3.76
C ASP A 16 -2.43 -9.62 3.40
N TYR A 17 -1.25 -9.18 3.83
CA TYR A 17 -0.74 -7.82 3.62
C TYR A 17 0.37 -7.77 2.56
N SER A 18 0.63 -8.88 1.87
CA SER A 18 1.61 -8.96 0.80
C SER A 18 1.16 -8.18 -0.45
N THR A 19 2.11 -7.90 -1.35
CA THR A 19 1.79 -7.30 -2.66
C THR A 19 1.26 -8.35 -3.64
N TYR A 20 1.70 -9.60 -3.51
CA TYR A 20 1.41 -10.67 -4.46
C TYR A 20 -0.06 -11.10 -4.44
N THR A 21 -0.60 -11.37 -3.27
CA THR A 21 -1.99 -11.84 -3.10
C THR A 21 -2.79 -11.01 -2.10
N GLY A 22 -2.14 -10.07 -1.42
CA GLY A 22 -2.70 -9.34 -0.30
C GLY A 22 -3.15 -7.91 -0.60
N LEU A 23 -3.47 -7.23 0.50
CA LEU A 23 -4.05 -5.90 0.53
C LEU A 23 -3.13 -4.83 -0.07
N ALA A 24 -1.81 -5.02 -0.03
CA ALA A 24 -0.87 -4.07 -0.63
C ALA A 24 -0.91 -4.09 -2.17
N GLY A 25 -1.15 -5.26 -2.77
CA GLY A 25 -1.36 -5.37 -4.22
C GLY A 25 -2.63 -4.64 -4.66
N ILE A 26 -3.70 -4.78 -3.87
CA ILE A 26 -4.94 -4.04 -4.08
C ILE A 26 -4.71 -2.53 -3.96
N ALA A 27 -3.98 -2.10 -2.92
CA ALA A 27 -3.62 -0.70 -2.74
C ALA A 27 -2.85 -0.13 -3.93
N TYR A 28 -1.93 -0.91 -4.51
CA TYR A 28 -1.22 -0.51 -5.72
C TYR A 28 -2.16 -0.31 -6.92
N ILE A 29 -3.18 -1.15 -7.11
CA ILE A 29 -4.21 -0.96 -8.15
C ILE A 29 -4.98 0.35 -7.93
N PHE A 30 -5.39 0.64 -6.69
CA PHE A 30 -6.02 1.91 -6.36
C PHE A 30 -5.13 3.10 -6.72
N TYR A 31 -3.86 3.07 -6.36
CA TYR A 31 -2.91 4.13 -6.70
C TYR A 31 -2.73 4.28 -8.22
N HIS A 32 -2.57 3.17 -8.94
CA HIS A 32 -2.44 3.18 -10.40
C HIS A 32 -3.66 3.80 -11.08
N TYR A 33 -4.87 3.41 -10.67
CA TYR A 33 -6.12 3.99 -11.16
C TYR A 33 -6.26 5.47 -10.79
N GLY A 34 -5.88 5.83 -9.56
CA GLY A 34 -5.86 7.21 -9.10
C GLY A 34 -4.98 8.11 -9.95
N LYS A 35 -3.79 7.62 -10.33
CA LYS A 35 -2.90 8.34 -11.25
C LYS A 35 -3.42 8.38 -12.68
N TYR A 36 -3.88 7.25 -13.22
CA TYR A 36 -4.36 7.17 -14.59
C TYR A 36 -5.60 8.05 -14.84
N TYR A 37 -6.56 8.04 -13.91
CA TYR A 37 -7.79 8.82 -14.01
C TYR A 37 -7.76 10.18 -13.29
N ASN A 38 -6.60 10.59 -12.77
CA ASN A 38 -6.41 11.80 -11.97
C ASN A 38 -7.45 11.97 -10.85
N ASN A 39 -7.71 10.89 -10.10
CA ASN A 39 -8.74 10.85 -9.06
C ASN A 39 -8.09 10.65 -7.68
N SER A 40 -8.11 11.71 -6.88
CA SER A 40 -7.50 11.74 -5.55
C SER A 40 -8.14 10.77 -4.56
N ALA A 41 -9.43 10.43 -4.69
CA ALA A 41 -10.09 9.49 -3.79
C ALA A 41 -9.46 8.09 -3.86
N TYR A 42 -9.04 7.66 -5.06
CA TYR A 42 -8.33 6.39 -5.20
C TYR A 42 -6.91 6.45 -4.60
N VAL A 43 -6.22 7.59 -4.72
CA VAL A 43 -4.89 7.78 -4.12
C VAL A 43 -4.98 7.79 -2.59
N THR A 44 -5.97 8.47 -2.02
CA THR A 44 -6.24 8.46 -0.57
C THR A 44 -6.54 7.03 -0.10
N LYS A 45 -7.40 6.31 -0.83
CA LYS A 45 -7.74 4.93 -0.46
C LYS A 45 -6.53 4.00 -0.50
N ALA A 46 -5.66 4.14 -1.51
CA ALA A 46 -4.42 3.39 -1.58
C ALA A 46 -3.52 3.63 -0.35
N MET A 47 -3.42 4.89 0.11
CA MET A 47 -2.62 5.22 1.30
C MET A 47 -3.18 4.56 2.57
N GLU A 48 -4.50 4.65 2.79
CA GLU A 48 -5.16 4.00 3.94
C GLU A 48 -4.89 2.50 3.99
N LEU A 49 -4.96 1.83 2.82
CA LEU A 49 -4.71 0.40 2.71
C LEU A 49 -3.25 0.06 3.02
N LEU A 50 -2.30 0.84 2.52
CA LEU A 50 -0.88 0.62 2.78
C LEU A 50 -0.49 0.88 4.23
N GLU A 51 -1.01 1.92 4.86
CA GLU A 51 -0.81 2.20 6.29
C GLU A 51 -1.31 1.02 7.14
N LYS A 52 -2.47 0.45 6.80
CA LYS A 52 -2.97 -0.77 7.44
C LYS A 52 -2.02 -1.96 7.22
N CYS A 53 -1.52 -2.15 6.00
CA CYS A 53 -0.57 -3.23 5.72
C CYS A 53 0.69 -3.10 6.58
N ILE A 54 1.29 -1.91 6.67
CA ILE A 54 2.50 -1.66 7.46
C ILE A 54 2.25 -1.87 8.97
N ALA A 55 1.09 -1.44 9.47
CA ALA A 55 0.74 -1.58 10.89
C ALA A 55 0.54 -3.05 11.30
N GLU A 56 -0.04 -3.87 10.41
CA GLU A 56 -0.47 -5.24 10.72
C GLU A 56 0.50 -6.32 10.23
N PHE A 57 1.52 -5.98 9.44
CA PHE A 57 2.48 -6.97 8.94
C PHE A 57 3.33 -7.55 10.08
N LYS A 58 3.10 -8.81 10.44
CA LYS A 58 3.73 -9.44 11.61
C LYS A 58 5.10 -10.07 11.33
N SER A 59 5.36 -10.47 10.09
CA SER A 59 6.60 -11.19 9.76
C SER A 59 7.76 -10.22 9.54
N ARG A 60 8.82 -10.37 10.34
CA ARG A 60 10.09 -9.64 10.17
C ARG A 60 11.08 -10.35 9.25
N HIS A 61 10.79 -11.58 8.83
CA HIS A 61 11.68 -12.41 8.02
C HIS A 61 11.33 -12.38 6.53
N GLU A 62 10.12 -11.94 6.18
CA GLU A 62 9.70 -11.79 4.79
C GLU A 62 10.05 -10.38 4.30
N ILE A 63 11.19 -10.25 3.61
CA ILE A 63 11.77 -8.96 3.19
C ILE A 63 11.64 -8.68 1.68
N THR A 64 10.86 -9.47 0.94
CA THR A 64 10.73 -9.27 -0.51
C THR A 64 9.60 -8.28 -0.82
N PHE A 65 9.64 -7.69 -2.03
CA PHE A 65 8.58 -6.79 -2.48
C PHE A 65 7.22 -7.51 -2.62
N LEU A 66 7.22 -8.72 -3.18
CA LEU A 66 5.98 -9.43 -3.50
C LEU A 66 5.34 -10.07 -2.28
N THR A 67 6.11 -10.80 -1.48
CA THR A 67 5.57 -11.60 -0.37
C THR A 67 5.87 -11.01 0.99
N GLY A 68 6.77 -10.02 1.09
CA GLY A 68 7.23 -9.45 2.35
C GLY A 68 6.79 -8.02 2.61
N ILE A 69 7.29 -7.48 3.74
CA ILE A 69 6.99 -6.13 4.22
C ILE A 69 7.57 -5.03 3.32
N VAL A 70 8.57 -5.34 2.51
CA VAL A 70 9.20 -4.38 1.60
C VAL A 70 8.21 -3.88 0.54
N GLY A 71 7.24 -4.69 0.14
CA GLY A 71 6.16 -4.27 -0.76
C GLY A 71 5.36 -3.08 -0.22
N PRO A 72 4.62 -3.25 0.89
CA PRO A 72 3.91 -2.15 1.55
C PRO A 72 4.79 -0.92 1.82
N LEU A 73 6.01 -1.10 2.33
CA LEU A 73 6.92 0.00 2.67
C LEU A 73 7.34 0.81 1.43
N SER A 74 7.81 0.13 0.39
CA SER A 74 8.29 0.79 -0.83
C SER A 74 7.16 1.50 -1.58
N LEU A 75 5.97 0.88 -1.66
CA LEU A 75 4.79 1.52 -2.25
C LEU A 75 4.40 2.79 -1.50
N THR A 76 4.42 2.76 -0.16
CA THR A 76 4.13 3.93 0.68
C THR A 76 5.16 5.04 0.47
N ALA A 77 6.45 4.71 0.46
CA ALA A 77 7.52 5.67 0.22
C ALA A 77 7.39 6.36 -1.17
N ILE A 78 7.09 5.58 -2.21
CA ILE A 78 6.87 6.11 -3.57
C ILE A 78 5.65 7.05 -3.61
N MET A 79 4.57 6.69 -2.92
CA MET A 79 3.37 7.52 -2.86
C MET A 79 3.64 8.84 -2.11
N LEU A 80 4.32 8.79 -0.97
CA LEU A 80 4.75 9.98 -0.22
C LEU A 80 5.63 10.90 -1.08
N HIS A 81 6.65 10.33 -1.74
CA HIS A 81 7.51 11.08 -2.66
C HIS A 81 6.70 11.74 -3.79
N SER A 82 5.73 11.03 -4.37
CA SER A 82 4.88 11.59 -5.44
C SER A 82 3.97 12.74 -4.98
N GLN A 83 3.74 12.87 -3.67
CA GLN A 83 2.97 13.95 -3.04
C GLN A 83 3.88 15.05 -2.47
N GLN A 84 5.16 15.09 -2.84
CA GLN A 84 6.16 16.04 -2.32
C GLN A 84 6.35 15.94 -0.79
N LYS A 85 6.09 14.77 -0.20
CA LYS A 85 6.29 14.49 1.23
C LYS A 85 7.61 13.72 1.45
N GLU A 86 8.71 14.28 0.94
CA GLU A 86 10.03 13.63 0.96
C GLU A 86 10.52 13.30 2.37
N GLU A 87 10.29 14.20 3.34
CA GLU A 87 10.68 13.96 4.73
C GLU A 87 10.00 12.72 5.32
N GLN A 88 8.69 12.56 5.08
CA GLN A 88 7.93 11.40 5.56
C GLN A 88 8.39 10.12 4.86
N ALA A 89 8.70 10.19 3.56
CA ALA A 89 9.24 9.06 2.81
C ALA A 89 10.60 8.61 3.40
N ASN A 90 11.50 9.57 3.68
CA ASN A 90 12.80 9.29 4.27
C ASN A 90 12.69 8.72 5.69
N GLN A 91 11.81 9.29 6.54
CA GLN A 91 11.55 8.77 7.87
C GLN A 91 11.01 7.32 7.82
N LEU A 92 10.15 7.02 6.85
CA LEU A 92 9.65 5.67 6.65
C LEU A 92 10.77 4.71 6.25
N ILE A 93 11.62 5.07 5.30
CA ILE A 93 12.75 4.23 4.87
C ILE A 93 13.69 3.95 6.04
N LEU A 94 14.13 5.00 6.76
CA LEU A 94 15.05 4.90 7.88
C LEU A 94 14.51 4.08 9.07
N ARG A 95 13.19 4.01 9.25
CA ARG A 95 12.59 3.20 10.31
C ARG A 95 12.74 1.70 10.06
N TYR A 96 12.96 1.28 8.81
CA TYR A 96 12.94 -0.13 8.41
C TYR A 96 14.23 -0.61 7.70
N THR A 97 15.26 0.25 7.61
CA THR A 97 16.63 -0.08 7.17
C THR A 97 17.62 0.21 8.29
#